data_AF-A0A966PVG3-F1
#
_entry.id   AF-A0A966PVG3-F1
#
_cell.length_a   1.000
_cell.length_b   1.000
_cell.length_c   1.000
_cell.angle_alpha   90.00
_cell.angle_beta   90.00
_cell.angle_gamma   90.00
#
_symmetry.space_group_name_H-M   'P 1'
#
loop_
_entity.id
_entity.type
_entity.pdbx_description
1 polymer ?
#
loop_
_entity_poly.entity_id
_entity_poly.type
_entity_poly.pdbx_seq_one_letter_code
_entity_poly.pdbx_strand_id
1 'polypeptide(L)'
;MILEINLARDKSVVLYIKHINNRRFKIAIPNKRFKPRPDEKLGLIVDVPEGQFEKAFRKFRNKVQDSGLLEEIRERMEYEKPSISRKKAKNQARKRWLKKVASTKLPPKLY
;
A
#
# COMPACT_ATOMS: atom_id res chain seq x y z
N MET A 1 29.00 8.92 -0.41
CA MET A 1 28.85 8.51 1.00
C MET A 1 29.24 9.68 1.87
N ILE A 2 28.26 10.38 2.45
CA ILE A 2 28.33 11.09 3.74
C ILE A 2 26.86 11.14 4.18
N LEU A 3 26.54 10.48 5.29
CA LEU A 3 25.23 10.49 5.93
C LEU A 3 25.32 11.44 7.12
N GLU A 4 24.69 12.61 7.06
CA GLU A 4 24.50 13.43 8.25
C GLU A 4 23.24 12.99 8.98
N ILE A 5 23.40 12.63 10.26
CA ILE A 5 22.32 12.27 11.19
C ILE A 5 22.08 13.50 12.08
N ASN A 6 21.09 14.32 11.74
CA ASN A 6 20.65 15.42 12.62
C ASN A 6 19.44 14.98 13.45
N LEU A 7 19.65 14.90 14.77
CA LEU A 7 18.66 14.56 15.78
C LEU A 7 17.86 15.82 16.14
N ALA A 8 16.70 16.02 15.51
CA ALA A 8 15.78 17.10 15.88
C ALA A 8 14.77 16.61 16.95
N ARG A 9 14.61 17.46 17.97
CA ARG A 9 14.09 17.19 19.31
C ARG A 9 12.57 17.23 19.44
N ASP A 10 11.81 16.88 18.39
CA ASP A 10 10.35 16.77 18.45
C ASP A 10 9.85 15.58 17.62
N LYS A 11 8.86 14.88 18.18
CA LYS A 11 8.31 13.59 17.77
C LYS A 11 7.79 13.58 16.33
N SER A 12 8.65 13.35 15.33
CA SER A 12 8.28 12.75 14.03
C SER A 12 9.53 12.52 13.16
N VAL A 13 10.13 11.33 13.27
CA VAL A 13 11.22 10.91 12.38
C VAL A 13 10.62 10.56 11.01
N VAL A 14 10.55 11.55 10.11
CA VAL A 14 10.18 11.34 8.71
C VAL A 14 11.43 10.94 7.93
N LEU A 15 11.63 9.64 7.73
CA LEU A 15 12.69 9.12 6.87
C LEU A 15 12.37 9.46 5.40
N TYR A 16 13.00 10.50 4.86
CA TYR A 16 12.97 10.79 3.42
C TYR A 16 14.03 9.97 2.70
N ILE A 17 13.62 9.12 1.75
CA ILE A 17 14.48 8.66 0.67
C ILE A 17 14.23 9.58 -0.52
N LYS A 18 15.20 10.45 -0.85
CA LYS A 18 15.12 11.38 -1.97
C LYS A 18 15.95 10.86 -3.15
N HIS A 19 15.31 10.39 -4.22
CA HIS A 19 15.94 10.40 -5.55
C HIS A 19 14.96 10.59 -6.72
N ILE A 20 15.08 11.79 -7.31
CA ILE A 20 14.94 12.25 -8.70
C ILE A 20 14.06 11.41 -9.65
N ASN A 21 12.84 11.88 -9.90
CA ASN A 21 12.35 12.06 -11.27
C ASN A 21 11.19 13.08 -11.32
N ASN A 22 11.44 14.14 -12.09
CA ASN A 22 10.82 15.45 -12.04
C ASN A 22 9.46 15.48 -12.75
N ARG A 23 8.43 14.82 -12.20
CA ARG A 23 7.04 15.09 -12.59
C ARG A 23 6.39 16.01 -11.57
N ARG A 24 6.36 17.29 -11.94
CA ARG A 24 5.70 18.39 -11.23
C ARG A 24 4.19 18.15 -11.20
N PHE A 25 3.72 17.26 -10.35
CA PHE A 25 2.31 17.14 -10.02
C PHE A 25 1.91 18.45 -9.32
N LYS A 26 1.05 19.24 -9.97
CA LYS A 26 0.39 20.38 -9.32
C LYS A 26 -0.53 19.82 -8.24
N ILE A 27 -0.01 19.69 -7.02
CA ILE A 27 -0.84 19.48 -5.85
C ILE A 27 -1.53 20.82 -5.62
N ALA A 28 -2.83 20.91 -5.90
CA ALA A 28 -3.61 22.07 -5.47
C ALA A 28 -3.44 22.20 -3.97
N ILE A 29 -2.87 23.32 -3.50
CA ILE A 29 -2.74 23.59 -2.06
C ILE A 29 -4.17 23.71 -1.55
N PRO A 30 -4.69 22.75 -0.76
CA PRO A 30 -6.05 22.83 -0.29
C PRO A 30 -6.17 24.04 0.63
N ASN A 31 -7.28 24.76 0.47
CA ASN A 31 -7.61 25.94 1.24
C ASN A 31 -7.46 25.63 2.75
N LYS A 32 -6.72 26.45 3.51
CA LYS A 32 -6.30 26.17 4.91
C LYS A 32 -7.45 25.90 5.91
N ARG A 33 -8.70 26.00 5.47
CA ARG A 33 -9.91 25.73 6.25
C ARG A 33 -10.45 24.29 6.07
N PHE A 34 -9.86 23.49 5.18
CA PHE A 34 -10.24 22.08 5.03
C PHE A 34 -9.48 21.23 6.06
N LYS A 35 -10.13 20.89 7.18
CA LYS A 35 -9.66 19.80 8.05
C LYS A 35 -10.14 18.50 7.42
N PRO A 36 -9.26 17.65 6.82
CA PRO A 36 -9.71 16.37 6.29
C PRO A 36 -10.36 15.55 7.42
N ARG A 37 -11.41 14.81 7.10
CA ARG A 37 -12.06 13.92 8.07
C ARG A 37 -11.01 12.92 8.59
N PRO A 38 -11.02 12.54 9.89
CA PRO A 38 -9.97 11.70 10.48
C PRO A 38 -9.72 10.36 9.76
N ASP A 39 -10.70 9.92 8.97
CA ASP A 39 -10.74 8.69 8.18
C ASP A 39 -10.15 8.83 6.76
N GLU A 40 -9.88 10.03 6.25
CA GLU A 40 -9.32 10.25 4.91
C GLU A 40 -7.78 10.35 4.92
N LYS A 41 -7.10 9.32 5.41
CA LYS A 41 -5.65 9.22 5.22
C LYS A 41 -5.35 8.72 3.81
N LEU A 42 -5.20 9.68 2.88
CA LEU A 42 -4.84 9.43 1.50
C LEU A 42 -3.44 8.79 1.41
N GLY A 43 -3.35 7.62 0.78
CA GLY A 43 -2.09 6.93 0.44
C GLY A 43 -1.52 5.96 1.49
N LEU A 44 -0.21 5.71 1.39
CA LEU A 44 0.52 4.69 2.16
C LEU A 44 0.92 5.12 3.59
N ILE A 45 0.46 6.27 4.07
CA ILE A 45 0.87 6.82 5.37
C ILE A 45 0.09 6.16 6.51
N VAL A 46 0.77 5.83 7.61
CA VAL A 46 0.18 5.28 8.83
C VAL A 46 0.79 5.99 10.04
N ASP A 47 -0.05 6.58 10.88
CA ASP A 47 0.40 7.18 12.14
C ASP A 47 0.64 6.08 13.17
N VAL A 48 1.71 6.25 13.95
CA VAL A 48 2.11 5.32 15.00
C VAL A 48 1.78 5.96 16.36
N PRO A 49 0.82 5.42 17.12
CA PRO A 49 0.62 5.82 18.51
C PRO A 49 1.78 5.30 19.37
N GLU A 50 2.12 6.00 20.45
CA GLU A 50 3.13 5.58 21.41
C GLU A 50 2.81 4.17 21.96
N GLY A 51 3.82 3.29 21.99
CA GLY A 51 3.68 1.89 22.43
C GLY A 51 2.97 0.93 21.45
N GLN A 52 2.46 1.39 20.29
CA GLN A 52 1.69 0.56 19.34
C GLN A 52 2.36 0.43 17.96
N PHE A 53 3.69 0.30 17.92
CA PHE A 53 4.45 0.18 16.68
C PHE A 53 4.04 -1.03 15.83
N GLU A 54 3.97 -2.23 16.41
CA GLU A 54 3.69 -3.47 15.67
C GLU A 54 2.33 -3.42 14.96
N LYS A 55 1.32 -2.87 15.64
CA LYS A 55 -0.03 -2.70 15.07
C LYS A 55 -0.01 -1.71 13.90
N ALA A 56 0.73 -0.61 14.01
CA ALA A 56 0.87 0.36 12.95
C ALA A 56 1.64 -0.22 11.75
N PHE A 57 2.70 -1.00 12.00
CA PHE A 57 3.49 -1.66 10.97
C PHE A 57 2.67 -2.71 10.20
N ARG A 58 1.83 -3.49 10.89
CA ARG A 58 0.89 -4.42 10.23
C ARG A 58 -0.09 -3.69 9.32
N LYS A 59 -0.64 -2.56 9.77
CA LYS A 59 -1.52 -1.71 8.94
C LYS A 59 -0.77 -1.18 7.71
N PHE A 60 0.49 -0.75 7.89
CA PHE A 60 1.32 -0.28 6.80
C PHE A 60 1.59 -1.38 5.76
N ARG A 61 1.97 -2.59 6.20
CA ARG A 61 2.15 -3.73 5.30
C ARG A 61 0.89 -4.04 4.50
N ASN A 62 -0.27 -4.06 5.14
CA ASN A 62 -1.54 -4.27 4.46
C ASN A 62 -1.81 -3.18 3.42
N LYS A 63 -1.61 -1.90 3.76
CA LYS A 63 -1.75 -0.78 2.79
C LYS A 63 -0.82 -0.91 1.59
N VAL A 64 0.43 -1.35 1.79
CA VAL A 64 1.39 -1.58 0.71
C VAL A 64 0.97 -2.76 -0.18
N GLN A 65 0.36 -3.79 0.40
CA GLN A 65 -0.17 -4.93 -0.37
C GLN A 65 -1.43 -4.53 -1.15
N ASP A 66 -2.34 -3.79 -0.53
CA ASP A 66 -3.60 -3.33 -1.14
C ASP A 66 -3.36 -2.35 -2.29
N SER A 67 -2.29 -1.54 -2.22
CA SER A 67 -1.94 -0.62 -3.30
C SER A 67 -1.49 -1.32 -4.58
N GLY A 68 -1.10 -2.61 -4.51
CA GLY A 68 -0.63 -3.37 -5.68
C GLY A 68 0.70 -2.91 -6.27
N LEU A 69 1.37 -1.91 -5.68
CA LEU A 69 2.57 -1.27 -6.23
C LEU A 69 3.73 -2.25 -6.47
N LEU A 70 3.92 -3.21 -5.55
CA LEU A 70 4.97 -4.22 -5.70
C LEU A 70 4.70 -5.19 -6.85
N GLU A 71 3.44 -5.51 -7.13
CA GLU A 71 3.06 -6.38 -8.24
C GLU A 71 3.25 -5.65 -9.57
N GLU A 72 2.84 -4.37 -9.63
CA GLU A 72 3.04 -3.52 -10.81
C GLU A 72 4.51 -3.36 -11.16
N ILE A 73 5.39 -3.13 -10.17
CA ILE A 73 6.83 -3.05 -10.41
C ILE A 73 7.35 -4.38 -10.97
N ARG A 74 6.94 -5.51 -10.40
CA ARG A 74 7.34 -6.85 -10.90
C ARG A 74 6.91 -7.09 -12.33
N GLU A 75 5.70 -6.72 -12.69
CA GLU A 75 5.18 -6.85 -14.06
C GLU A 75 5.90 -5.92 -15.06
N ARG A 76 6.48 -4.82 -14.59
CA ARG A 76 7.24 -3.88 -15.44
C ARG A 76 8.71 -4.23 -15.59
N MET A 77 9.27 -5.08 -14.73
CA MET A 77 10.70 -5.43 -14.77
C MET A 77 11.06 -6.33 -15.95
N GLU A 78 10.14 -7.17 -16.42
CA GLU A 78 10.38 -8.14 -17.49
C GLU A 78 9.29 -8.06 -18.57
N TYR A 79 9.66 -8.29 -19.83
CA TYR A 79 8.68 -8.46 -20.89
C TYR A 79 7.93 -9.79 -20.73
N GLU A 80 6.68 -9.73 -20.27
CA GLU A 80 5.79 -10.89 -20.26
C GLU A 80 4.97 -10.95 -21.56
N LYS A 81 5.07 -12.06 -22.31
CA LYS A 81 4.27 -12.28 -23.52
C LYS A 81 2.77 -12.13 -23.18
N PRO A 82 1.94 -11.49 -24.05
CA PRO A 82 0.53 -11.23 -23.75
C PRO A 82 -0.32 -12.48 -23.45
N SER A 83 0.10 -13.67 -23.90
CA SER A 83 -0.54 -14.93 -23.55
C SER A 83 -0.39 -15.27 -22.05
N ILE A 84 0.81 -15.06 -21.50
CA ILE A 84 1.14 -15.39 -20.11
C ILE A 84 0.43 -14.39 -19.17
N SER A 85 0.47 -13.10 -19.49
CA SER A 85 -0.26 -12.07 -18.75
C SER A 85 -1.78 -12.35 -18.69
N ARG A 86 -2.41 -12.74 -19.82
CA ARG A 86 -3.82 -13.16 -19.85
C ARG A 86 -4.09 -14.41 -19.00
N LYS A 87 -3.18 -15.39 -19.01
CA LYS A 87 -3.29 -16.59 -18.16
C LYS A 87 -3.17 -16.24 -16.67
N LYS A 88 -2.24 -15.34 -16.30
CA LYS A 88 -2.06 -14.83 -14.93
C LYS A 88 -3.31 -14.11 -14.44
N ALA A 89 -3.88 -13.23 -15.25
CA ALA A 89 -5.13 -12.52 -14.94
C ALA A 89 -6.31 -13.48 -14.73
N LYS A 90 -6.50 -14.47 -15.62
CA LYS A 90 -7.55 -15.50 -15.48
C LYS A 90 -7.38 -16.32 -14.20
N ASN A 91 -6.15 -16.69 -13.87
CA ASN A 91 -5.85 -17.42 -12.64
C ASN A 91 -6.13 -16.58 -11.38
N GLN A 92 -5.78 -15.29 -11.40
CA GLN A 92 -6.06 -14.38 -10.29
C GLN A 92 -7.57 -14.19 -10.08
N ALA A 93 -8.34 -14.01 -11.16
CA ALA A 93 -9.79 -13.93 -11.11
C ALA A 93 -10.42 -15.21 -10.54
N ARG A 94 -9.97 -16.39 -11.00
CA ARG A 94 -10.41 -17.68 -10.48
C ARG A 94 -10.12 -17.81 -8.98
N LYS A 95 -8.91 -17.45 -8.53
CA LYS A 95 -8.53 -17.46 -7.11
C LYS A 95 -9.44 -16.55 -6.27
N ARG A 96 -9.72 -15.33 -6.74
CA ARG A 96 -10.64 -14.39 -6.08
C ARG A 96 -12.05 -14.97 -5.96
N TRP A 97 -12.56 -15.58 -7.04
CA TRP A 97 -13.87 -16.23 -7.04
C TRP A 97 -13.94 -17.42 -6.08
N LEU A 98 -12.94 -18.30 -6.09
CA LEU A 98 -12.87 -19.45 -5.17
C LEU A 98 -12.89 -19.01 -3.70
N LYS A 99 -12.17 -17.93 -3.36
CA LYS A 99 -12.23 -17.34 -2.00
C LYS A 99 -13.63 -16.84 -1.66
N LYS A 100 -14.31 -16.18 -2.59
CA LYS A 100 -15.69 -15.71 -2.40
C LYS A 100 -16.64 -16.89 -2.17
N VAL A 101 -16.59 -17.91 -3.01
CA VAL A 101 -17.41 -19.12 -2.88
C VAL A 101 -17.17 -19.81 -1.54
N ALA A 102 -15.91 -19.98 -1.14
CA ALA A 102 -15.55 -20.56 0.15
C ALA A 102 -16.11 -19.76 1.33
N SER A 103 -16.09 -18.43 1.25
CA SER A 103 -16.67 -17.56 2.27
C SER A 103 -18.20 -17.62 2.33
N THR A 104 -18.87 -17.88 1.20
CA THR A 104 -20.34 -17.94 1.13
C THR A 104 -20.90 -19.32 1.46
N LYS A 105 -20.11 -20.40 1.29
CA LYS A 105 -20.56 -21.77 1.51
C LYS A 105 -20.71 -22.06 3.01
N LEU A 106 -21.88 -22.56 3.40
CA LEU A 106 -22.12 -23.08 4.75
C LEU A 106 -21.27 -24.33 5.03
N PRO A 107 -20.85 -24.56 6.28
CA PRO A 107 -20.13 -25.79 6.63
C PRO A 107 -20.98 -27.02 6.26
N PRO A 108 -20.36 -28.10 5.75
CA PRO A 108 -21.08 -29.32 5.45
C PRO A 108 -21.68 -29.89 6.74
N LYS A 109 -22.93 -30.35 6.69
CA LYS A 109 -23.57 -31.01 7.81
C LYS A 109 -22.86 -32.36 8.03
N LEU A 110 -22.17 -32.49 9.15
CA LEU A 110 -21.70 -33.78 9.66
C LEU A 110 -22.87 -34.36 10.44
N TYR A 111 -23.34 -35.53 10.02
CA TYR A 111 -24.48 -36.23 10.61
C TYR A 111 -24.25 -36.57 12.08
#